data_AF-A0A6L8ERG8-F1
#
_entry.id   AF-A0A6L8ERG8-F1
#
_cell.length_a   1.000
_cell.length_b   1.000
_cell.length_c   1.000
_cell.angle_alpha   90.00
_cell.angle_beta   90.00
_cell.angle_gamma   90.00
#
_symmetry.space_group_name_H-M   'P 1'
#
loop_
_entity.id
_entity.type
_entity.pdbx_description
1 polymer ?
#
loop_
_entity_poly.entity_id
_entity_poly.type
_entity_poly.pdbx_seq_one_letter_code
_entity_poly.pdbx_strand_id
1 'polypeptide(L)'
;MMRLGRLWHHSRAAESSILRFNTFIGYTMETPNPSRPTLYQIIPSAVCFSCDVCCRFLEADSPLAPIFTETERKKAVREGADPKLFRPQADGASAQVQLKPHNDFYICPFFDPETSHCTIYPIRPLDCQLYPFALMLSKDRREVVLGVDTLCPFSEKYLETEAFQRHIRAVINYVESEEVTAQIIAHWSLIGDYQETVIIVHTLGQLTDATSAPHA
;
A
#
# COMPACT_ATOMS: atom_id res chain seq x y z
N MET A 1 28.74 -27.95 -43.98
CA MET A 1 27.75 -28.32 -45.03
C MET A 1 26.39 -28.41 -44.36
N MET A 2 25.57 -27.35 -44.50
CA MET A 2 24.43 -27.26 -45.45
C MET A 2 23.27 -28.16 -45.03
N ARG A 3 22.14 -27.59 -44.55
CA ARG A 3 20.96 -27.09 -45.32
C ARG A 3 20.18 -28.28 -45.94
N LEU A 4 18.85 -28.41 -45.91
CA LEU A 4 17.66 -27.55 -45.99
C LEU A 4 16.48 -28.36 -45.38
N GLY A 5 15.32 -27.85 -44.98
CA GLY A 5 14.59 -26.63 -45.34
C GLY A 5 13.20 -26.97 -45.87
N ARG A 6 12.19 -26.18 -45.45
CA ARG A 6 10.99 -25.75 -46.21
C ARG A 6 10.27 -24.75 -45.29
N LEU A 7 10.49 -23.43 -45.38
CA LEU A 7 10.03 -22.46 -46.40
C LEU A 7 8.53 -22.57 -46.70
N TRP A 8 7.77 -21.54 -46.28
CA TRP A 8 6.81 -20.84 -47.13
C TRP A 8 6.91 -19.33 -46.84
N HIS A 9 7.27 -18.57 -47.88
CA HIS A 9 7.07 -17.12 -48.05
C HIS A 9 5.57 -16.84 -48.31
N HIS A 10 4.98 -15.66 -48.47
CA HIS A 10 5.24 -14.20 -48.63
C HIS A 10 3.95 -13.55 -48.01
N SER A 11 3.73 -12.26 -47.74
CA SER A 11 4.10 -11.02 -48.43
C SER A 11 3.63 -9.84 -47.55
N ARG A 12 4.32 -8.70 -47.64
CA ARG A 12 3.82 -7.38 -47.19
C ARG A 12 3.01 -6.75 -48.31
N ALA A 13 1.91 -6.08 -47.98
CA ALA A 13 1.45 -4.88 -48.67
C ALA A 13 0.56 -4.06 -47.73
N ALA A 14 0.77 -2.74 -47.76
CA ALA A 14 0.15 -1.73 -46.92
C ALA A 14 -1.06 -1.07 -47.61
N GLU A 15 -1.71 -0.18 -46.85
CA GLU A 15 -2.72 0.82 -47.25
C GLU A 15 -4.14 0.28 -47.44
N SER A 16 -5.23 0.97 -47.12
CA SER A 16 -5.56 2.18 -46.36
C SER A 16 -7.09 2.29 -46.52
N SER A 17 -7.84 2.58 -45.46
CA SER A 17 -9.00 3.52 -45.47
C SER A 17 -10.17 3.13 -44.56
N ILE A 18 -10.47 4.07 -43.66
CA ILE A 18 -11.79 4.70 -43.45
C ILE A 18 -12.84 3.97 -42.56
N LEU A 19 -13.05 4.62 -41.41
CA LEU A 19 -14.30 4.88 -40.66
C LEU A 19 -14.96 3.79 -39.78
N ARG A 20 -15.08 4.20 -38.50
CA ARG A 20 -16.18 3.99 -37.55
C ARG A 20 -16.27 2.61 -36.90
N PHE A 21 -16.10 2.56 -35.57
CA PHE A 21 -17.23 2.60 -34.63
C PHE A 21 -16.69 2.74 -33.19
N ASN A 22 -16.91 3.92 -32.60
CA ASN A 22 -16.78 4.17 -31.17
C ASN A 22 -18.11 3.76 -30.50
N THR A 23 -18.13 2.71 -29.69
CA THR A 23 -19.19 2.44 -28.69
C THR A 23 -18.59 1.52 -27.61
N PHE A 24 -18.06 2.09 -26.54
CA PHE A 24 -18.65 2.14 -25.18
C PHE A 24 -18.76 0.79 -24.46
N ILE A 25 -17.86 0.55 -23.49
CA ILE A 25 -18.22 0.02 -22.17
C ILE A 25 -17.57 0.94 -21.15
N GLY A 26 -18.40 1.55 -20.30
CA GLY A 26 -18.04 2.64 -19.41
C GLY A 26 -16.97 2.26 -18.40
N TYR A 27 -15.79 2.85 -18.58
CA TYR A 27 -14.95 3.26 -17.48
C TYR A 27 -14.79 4.76 -17.66
N THR A 28 -15.54 5.56 -16.90
CA THR A 28 -15.19 6.97 -16.75
C THR A 28 -13.83 6.98 -16.07
N MET A 29 -12.76 7.15 -16.85
CA MET A 29 -11.50 7.60 -16.28
C MET A 29 -11.77 8.99 -15.72
N GLU A 30 -12.06 9.05 -14.42
CA GLU A 30 -11.97 10.31 -13.69
C GLU A 30 -10.58 10.86 -13.97
N THR A 31 -10.52 12.00 -14.65
CA THR A 31 -9.27 12.71 -14.86
C THR A 31 -8.65 12.97 -13.50
N PRO A 32 -7.38 12.58 -13.25
CA PRO A 32 -6.74 12.82 -11.97
C PRO A 32 -6.83 14.30 -11.62
N ASN A 33 -7.47 14.62 -10.50
CA ASN A 33 -7.47 15.96 -9.97
C ASN A 33 -6.01 16.30 -9.57
N PRO A 34 -5.35 17.27 -10.22
CA PRO A 34 -3.94 17.57 -9.98
C PRO A 34 -3.63 18.11 -8.57
N SER A 35 -4.66 18.29 -7.73
CA SER A 35 -4.55 18.80 -6.36
C SER A 35 -4.48 17.73 -5.26
N ARG A 36 -4.57 16.43 -5.59
CA ARG A 36 -4.37 15.35 -4.61
C ARG A 36 -3.21 14.47 -5.03
N PRO A 37 -2.13 14.37 -4.22
CA PRO A 37 -1.05 13.47 -4.55
C PRO A 37 -1.61 12.04 -4.53
N THR A 38 -1.35 11.27 -5.59
CA THR A 38 -1.82 9.88 -5.71
C THR A 38 -0.64 8.95 -5.52
N LEU A 39 -0.76 8.04 -4.55
CA LEU A 39 0.23 7.02 -4.31
C LEU A 39 -0.06 5.82 -5.21
N TYR A 40 0.81 5.56 -6.18
CA TYR A 40 0.73 4.33 -6.98
C TYR A 40 1.42 3.18 -6.25
N GLN A 41 0.97 1.95 -6.48
CA GLN A 41 1.56 0.76 -5.88
C GLN A 41 2.70 0.25 -6.78
N ILE A 42 3.93 0.17 -6.25
CA ILE A 42 5.08 -0.35 -7.00
C ILE A 42 5.04 -1.87 -7.13
N ILE A 43 4.46 -2.57 -6.14
CA ILE A 43 4.43 -4.03 -6.14
C ILE A 43 3.37 -4.50 -7.14
N PRO A 44 3.73 -5.30 -8.16
CA PRO A 44 2.75 -5.89 -9.05
C PRO A 44 1.80 -6.80 -8.27
N SER A 45 0.49 -6.71 -8.49
CA SER A 45 -0.49 -7.50 -7.74
C SER A 45 -0.22 -9.01 -7.78
N ALA A 46 0.29 -9.52 -8.91
CA ALA A 46 0.69 -10.92 -9.05
C ALA A 46 1.71 -11.37 -8.00
N VAL A 47 2.63 -10.48 -7.59
CA VAL A 47 3.60 -10.76 -6.53
C VAL A 47 2.87 -10.89 -5.18
N CYS A 48 2.00 -9.94 -4.84
CA CYS A 48 1.20 -9.99 -3.61
C CYS A 48 0.30 -11.23 -3.54
N PHE A 49 -0.32 -11.62 -4.65
CA PHE A 49 -1.20 -12.80 -4.68
C PHE A 49 -0.44 -14.12 -4.54
N SER A 50 0.85 -14.12 -4.90
CA SER A 50 1.71 -15.30 -4.81
C SER A 50 2.53 -15.39 -3.52
N CYS A 51 2.60 -14.32 -2.72
CA CYS A 51 3.35 -14.33 -1.46
C CYS A 51 2.44 -14.58 -0.25
N ASP A 52 3.01 -15.17 0.80
CA ASP A 52 2.33 -15.48 2.06
C ASP A 52 2.76 -14.54 3.20
N VAL A 53 3.12 -13.30 2.87
CA VAL A 53 3.66 -12.33 3.85
C VAL A 53 2.56 -11.42 4.38
N CYS A 54 2.02 -10.52 3.55
CA CYS A 54 1.08 -9.52 4.04
C CYS A 54 -0.30 -10.12 4.34
N CYS A 55 -1.05 -9.43 5.21
CA CYS A 55 -2.38 -9.82 5.70
C CYS A 55 -2.44 -11.10 6.54
N ARG A 56 -1.29 -11.69 6.90
CA ARG A 56 -1.15 -12.87 7.76
C ARG A 56 -0.23 -12.49 8.94
N PHE A 57 -0.62 -12.88 10.15
CA PHE A 57 -0.03 -12.40 11.39
C PHE A 57 0.10 -13.54 12.38
N LEU A 58 1.17 -13.52 13.18
CA LEU A 58 1.40 -14.55 14.20
C LEU A 58 0.51 -14.38 15.43
N GLU A 59 0.08 -13.15 15.72
CA GLU A 59 -0.63 -12.78 16.95
C GLU A 59 -1.95 -12.07 16.64
N ALA A 60 -2.97 -12.28 17.48
CA ALA A 60 -4.30 -11.71 17.31
C ALA A 60 -4.33 -10.17 17.42
N ASP A 61 -3.44 -9.65 18.26
CA ASP A 61 -3.24 -8.24 18.58
C ASP A 61 -1.97 -7.67 17.97
N SER A 62 -1.48 -8.28 16.87
CA SER A 62 -0.30 -7.83 16.17
C SER A 62 -0.34 -6.32 15.90
N PRO A 63 0.70 -5.56 16.28
CA PRO A 63 0.76 -4.12 16.03
C PRO A 63 0.85 -3.79 14.53
N LEU A 64 1.14 -4.79 13.69
CA LEU A 64 1.22 -4.67 12.23
C LEU A 64 -0.15 -4.79 11.55
N ALA A 65 -1.22 -5.08 12.31
CA ALA A 65 -2.56 -5.09 11.77
C ALA A 65 -2.94 -3.66 11.29
N PRO A 66 -3.56 -3.52 10.10
CA PRO A 66 -3.82 -2.22 9.50
C PRO A 66 -4.57 -1.22 10.40
N ILE A 67 -4.09 0.01 10.39
CA ILE A 67 -4.73 1.17 11.01
C ILE A 67 -5.61 1.88 9.97
N PHE A 68 -6.80 2.28 10.40
CA PHE A 68 -7.75 3.07 9.62
C PHE A 68 -7.95 4.42 10.30
N THR A 69 -7.90 5.48 9.51
CA THR A 69 -8.43 6.78 9.93
C THR A 69 -9.95 6.72 10.11
N GLU A 70 -10.52 7.70 10.79
CA GLU A 70 -11.98 7.76 10.99
C GLU A 70 -12.73 7.76 9.65
N THR A 71 -12.23 8.51 8.66
CA THR A 71 -12.84 8.63 7.33
C THR A 71 -12.77 7.30 6.57
N GLU A 72 -11.63 6.61 6.60
CA GLU A 72 -11.45 5.31 5.95
C GLU A 72 -12.31 4.23 6.59
N ARG A 73 -12.37 4.19 7.93
CA ARG A 73 -13.24 3.28 8.66
C ARG A 73 -14.72 3.51 8.30
N LYS A 74 -15.18 4.76 8.30
CA LYS A 74 -16.55 5.12 7.88
C LYS A 74 -16.82 4.68 6.44
N LYS A 75 -15.84 4.82 5.53
CA LYS A 75 -15.95 4.36 4.15
C LYS A 75 -16.08 2.84 4.09
N ALA A 76 -15.20 2.09 4.74
CA ALA A 76 -15.27 0.63 4.78
C ALA A 76 -16.60 0.10 5.32
N VAL A 77 -17.13 0.72 6.39
CA VAL A 77 -18.45 0.36 6.95
C VAL A 77 -19.58 0.63 5.97
N ARG A 78 -19.58 1.76 5.26
CA ARG A 78 -20.58 2.05 4.23
C ARG A 78 -20.55 1.03 3.08
N GLU A 79 -19.37 0.49 2.79
CA GLU A 79 -19.14 -0.54 1.77
C GLU A 79 -19.36 -1.97 2.32
N GLY A 80 -19.89 -2.11 3.54
CA GLY A 80 -20.35 -3.38 4.09
C GLY A 80 -19.44 -4.03 5.15
N ALA A 81 -18.35 -3.37 5.58
CA ALA A 81 -17.55 -3.87 6.70
C ALA A 81 -18.33 -3.80 8.03
N ASP A 82 -18.24 -4.85 8.85
CA ASP A 82 -18.82 -4.82 10.21
C ASP A 82 -18.07 -3.78 11.07
N PRO A 83 -18.77 -2.78 11.65
CA PRO A 83 -18.16 -1.79 12.55
C PRO A 83 -17.39 -2.40 13.73
N LYS A 84 -17.76 -3.61 14.17
CA LYS A 84 -17.08 -4.31 15.27
C LYS A 84 -15.67 -4.74 14.90
N LEU A 85 -15.29 -4.77 13.63
CA LEU A 85 -13.93 -5.12 13.21
C LEU A 85 -12.91 -4.04 13.58
N PHE A 86 -13.32 -2.86 14.05
CA PHE A 86 -12.42 -1.73 14.25
C PHE A 86 -12.26 -1.42 15.74
N ARG A 87 -11.07 -1.67 16.28
CA ARG A 87 -10.69 -1.36 17.67
C ARG A 87 -10.12 0.06 17.76
N PRO A 88 -10.75 0.98 18.51
CA PRO A 88 -10.24 2.34 18.70
C PRO A 88 -8.79 2.36 19.20
N GLN A 89 -8.02 3.36 18.77
CA GLN A 89 -6.63 3.57 19.18
C GLN A 89 -6.50 4.72 20.19
N ALA A 90 -5.31 4.87 20.76
CA ALA A 90 -5.02 5.85 21.80
C ALA A 90 -5.16 7.30 21.33
N ASP A 91 -5.02 7.56 20.03
CA ASP A 91 -5.25 8.89 19.44
C ASP A 91 -6.74 9.29 19.39
N GLY A 92 -7.67 8.38 19.67
CA GLY A 92 -9.11 8.61 19.64
C GLY A 92 -9.71 8.85 18.24
N ALA A 93 -8.88 8.93 17.20
CA ALA A 93 -9.27 9.25 15.83
C ALA A 93 -9.05 8.07 14.86
N SER A 94 -8.20 7.13 15.24
CA SER A 94 -7.86 5.94 14.46
C SER A 94 -8.46 4.68 15.07
N ALA A 95 -8.57 3.65 14.23
CA ALA A 95 -8.94 2.32 14.68
C ALA A 95 -8.09 1.25 13.97
N GLN A 96 -7.60 0.28 14.74
CA GLN A 96 -6.91 -0.88 14.20
C GLN A 96 -7.92 -1.97 13.87
N VAL A 97 -7.71 -2.65 12.75
CA VAL A 97 -8.54 -3.80 12.39
C VAL A 97 -8.26 -4.99 13.33
N GLN A 98 -9.33 -5.63 13.80
CA GLN A 98 -9.25 -6.85 14.60
C GLN A 98 -9.05 -8.05 13.68
N LEU A 99 -8.00 -8.82 13.93
CA LEU A 99 -7.66 -10.00 13.16
C LEU A 99 -8.60 -11.17 13.50
N LYS A 100 -8.79 -12.08 12.54
CA LYS A 100 -9.56 -13.32 12.74
C LYS A 100 -8.63 -14.54 12.77
N PRO A 101 -8.86 -15.52 13.64
CA PRO A 101 -8.12 -16.78 13.61
C PRO A 101 -8.24 -17.48 12.25
N HIS A 102 -7.16 -18.08 11.78
CA HIS A 102 -7.13 -18.89 10.57
C HIS A 102 -5.98 -19.90 10.64
N ASN A 103 -6.32 -21.17 10.82
CA ASN A 103 -5.35 -22.24 11.12
C ASN A 103 -4.47 -21.87 12.32
N ASP A 104 -3.15 -21.97 12.18
CA ASP A 104 -2.16 -21.68 13.24
C ASP A 104 -1.76 -20.19 13.31
N PHE A 105 -2.46 -19.31 12.60
CA PHE A 105 -2.17 -17.87 12.54
C PHE A 105 -3.45 -17.03 12.54
N TYR A 106 -3.28 -15.72 12.34
CA TYR A 106 -4.35 -14.75 12.24
C TYR A 106 -4.30 -14.04 10.90
N ILE A 107 -5.46 -13.70 10.35
CA ILE A 107 -5.54 -12.96 9.08
C ILE A 107 -6.36 -11.69 9.22
N CYS A 108 -6.06 -10.73 8.36
CA CYS A 108 -6.91 -9.56 8.16
C CYS A 108 -8.33 -10.04 7.78
N PRO A 109 -9.40 -9.48 8.37
CA PRO A 109 -10.77 -9.90 8.06
C PRO A 109 -11.14 -9.66 6.59
N PHE A 110 -10.50 -8.70 5.93
CA PHE A 110 -10.67 -8.38 4.52
C PHE A 110 -9.79 -9.22 3.58
N PHE A 111 -8.94 -10.10 4.12
CA PHE A 111 -8.17 -11.03 3.31
C PHE A 111 -8.98 -12.29 3.05
N ASP A 112 -9.05 -12.67 1.77
CA ASP A 112 -9.59 -13.93 1.31
C ASP A 112 -8.45 -14.93 1.09
N PRO A 113 -8.31 -15.95 1.96
CA PRO A 113 -7.23 -16.94 1.86
C PRO A 113 -7.38 -17.91 0.68
N GLU A 114 -8.57 -18.01 0.06
CA GLU A 114 -8.77 -18.89 -1.10
C GLU A 114 -8.27 -18.23 -2.39
N THR A 115 -8.40 -16.92 -2.50
CA THR A 115 -8.04 -16.14 -3.69
C THR A 115 -6.80 -15.27 -3.52
N SER A 116 -6.27 -15.16 -2.29
CA SER A 116 -5.24 -14.21 -1.90
C SER A 116 -5.60 -12.74 -2.17
N HIS A 117 -6.90 -12.42 -2.27
CA HIS A 117 -7.36 -11.07 -2.58
C HIS A 117 -7.81 -10.30 -1.32
N CYS A 118 -7.69 -8.98 -1.39
CA CYS A 118 -8.32 -8.09 -0.43
C CYS A 118 -9.73 -7.71 -0.91
N THR A 119 -10.74 -8.00 -0.11
CA THR A 119 -12.15 -7.72 -0.44
C THR A 119 -12.48 -6.23 -0.50
N ILE A 120 -11.63 -5.38 0.08
CA ILE A 120 -11.75 -3.92 0.07
C ILE A 120 -10.62 -3.23 -0.70
N TYR A 121 -9.96 -3.93 -1.64
CA TYR A 121 -8.76 -3.45 -2.34
C TYR A 121 -8.85 -1.99 -2.88
N PRO A 122 -9.96 -1.55 -3.50
CA PRO A 122 -10.09 -0.19 -4.04
C PRO A 122 -10.22 0.91 -2.98
N ILE A 123 -10.48 0.55 -1.73
CA ILE A 123 -10.74 1.48 -0.62
C ILE A 123 -9.84 1.20 0.58
N ARG A 124 -8.71 0.52 0.37
CA ARG A 124 -7.72 0.21 1.42
C ARG A 124 -7.32 1.47 2.19
N PRO A 125 -7.07 1.35 3.50
CA PRO A 125 -6.59 2.49 4.29
C PRO A 125 -5.20 2.93 3.82
N LEU A 126 -4.82 4.16 4.15
CA LEU A 126 -3.51 4.73 3.89
C LEU A 126 -2.38 3.80 4.30
N ASP A 127 -2.48 3.19 5.48
CA ASP A 127 -1.50 2.22 6.00
C ASP A 127 -1.26 1.04 5.03
N CYS A 128 -2.33 0.45 4.50
CA CYS A 128 -2.25 -0.62 3.49
C CYS A 128 -1.81 -0.12 2.10
N GLN A 129 -2.05 1.15 1.77
CA GLN A 129 -1.60 1.74 0.51
C GLN A 129 -0.10 2.04 0.54
N LEU A 130 0.44 2.38 1.71
CA LEU A 130 1.86 2.61 1.93
C LEU A 130 2.68 1.32 1.84
N TYR A 131 2.15 0.16 2.24
CA TYR A 131 2.89 -1.10 2.16
C TYR A 131 3.55 -1.29 0.76
N PRO A 132 4.88 -1.53 0.69
CA PRO A 132 5.78 -2.05 1.73
C PRO A 132 6.51 -0.99 2.55
N PHE A 133 6.07 0.26 2.49
CA PHE A 133 6.60 1.34 3.32
C PHE A 133 5.89 1.37 4.68
N ALA A 134 6.65 1.67 5.73
CA ALA A 134 6.14 1.82 7.08
C ALA A 134 6.56 3.18 7.66
N LEU A 135 5.63 3.83 8.35
CA LEU A 135 5.90 4.97 9.23
C LEU A 135 6.16 4.43 10.62
N MET A 136 7.31 4.74 11.19
CA MET A 136 7.66 4.24 12.52
C MET A 136 8.48 5.25 13.31
N LEU A 137 8.49 5.09 14.62
CA LEU A 137 9.49 5.74 15.46
C LEU A 137 10.87 5.10 15.21
N SER A 138 11.92 5.93 15.28
CA SER A 138 13.30 5.46 15.33
C SER A 138 13.52 4.56 16.56
N LYS A 139 14.60 3.76 16.54
CA LYS A 139 14.93 2.84 17.64
C LYS A 139 15.04 3.52 19.01
N ASP A 140 15.53 4.76 19.04
CA ASP A 140 15.63 5.59 20.24
C ASP A 140 14.39 6.47 20.48
N ARG A 141 13.37 6.33 19.63
CA ARG A 141 12.06 7.01 19.67
C ARG A 141 12.14 8.54 19.56
N ARG A 142 13.22 9.06 18.97
CA ARG A 142 13.43 10.51 18.81
C ARG A 142 12.93 11.06 17.48
N GLU A 143 12.85 10.20 16.47
CA GLU A 143 12.50 10.61 15.12
C GLU A 143 11.34 9.78 14.60
N VAL A 144 10.49 10.38 13.77
CA VAL A 144 9.57 9.66 12.90
C VAL A 144 10.32 9.39 11.60
N VAL A 145 10.35 8.14 11.17
CA VAL A 145 11.09 7.69 9.99
C VAL A 145 10.18 6.95 9.02
N LEU A 146 10.48 7.08 7.73
CA LEU A 146 9.97 6.22 6.67
C LEU A 146 10.96 5.07 6.48
N GLY A 147 10.45 3.85 6.47
CA GLY A 147 11.23 2.66 6.15
C GLY A 147 10.58 1.75 5.14
N VAL A 148 11.34 0.79 4.63
CA VAL A 148 10.92 -0.24 3.68
C VAL A 148 11.02 -1.60 4.35
N ASP A 149 9.90 -2.32 4.42
CA ASP A 149 9.84 -3.67 4.98
C ASP A 149 10.51 -4.68 4.05
N THR A 150 11.54 -5.36 4.56
CA THR A 150 12.29 -6.39 3.83
C THR A 150 11.67 -7.78 3.94
N LEU A 151 10.63 -7.96 4.76
CA LEU A 151 9.81 -9.17 4.69
C LEU A 151 9.02 -9.23 3.37
N CYS A 152 8.78 -8.10 2.72
CA CYS A 152 8.24 -8.08 1.37
C CYS A 152 9.29 -8.61 0.37
N PRO A 153 9.06 -9.76 -0.32
CA PRO A 153 10.05 -10.32 -1.24
C PRO A 153 10.32 -9.42 -2.45
N PHE A 154 9.36 -8.55 -2.79
CA PHE A 154 9.56 -7.56 -3.84
C PHE A 154 10.54 -6.47 -3.38
N SER A 155 10.34 -5.91 -2.19
CA SER A 155 11.25 -4.92 -1.63
C SER A 155 12.65 -5.49 -1.46
N GLU A 156 12.78 -6.64 -0.81
CA GLU A 156 14.07 -7.32 -0.59
C GLU A 156 14.87 -7.45 -1.89
N LYS A 157 14.21 -7.86 -2.98
CA LYS A 157 14.84 -8.09 -4.27
C LYS A 157 15.16 -6.82 -5.05
N TYR A 158 14.31 -5.79 -4.96
CA TYR A 158 14.34 -4.65 -5.86
C TYR A 158 14.73 -3.32 -5.19
N LEU A 159 14.97 -3.29 -3.88
CA LEU A 159 15.28 -2.08 -3.11
C LEU A 159 16.36 -1.21 -3.75
N GLU A 160 17.47 -1.82 -4.18
CA GLU A 160 18.63 -1.12 -4.75
C GLU A 160 18.45 -0.70 -6.22
N THR A 161 17.31 -1.01 -6.85
CA THR A 161 17.08 -0.64 -8.24
C THR A 161 16.68 0.83 -8.38
N GLU A 162 17.12 1.46 -9.47
CA GLU A 162 16.73 2.84 -9.81
C GLU A 162 15.21 3.07 -9.84
N ALA A 163 14.44 2.06 -10.24
CA ALA A 163 12.98 2.13 -10.25
C ALA A 163 12.41 2.21 -8.82
N PHE A 164 12.90 1.37 -7.92
CA PHE A 164 12.47 1.36 -6.52
C PHE A 164 12.94 2.63 -5.79
N GLN A 165 14.17 3.08 -6.03
CA GLN A 165 14.69 4.33 -5.49
C GLN A 165 13.90 5.57 -5.95
N ARG A 166 13.43 5.60 -7.21
CA ARG A 166 12.48 6.64 -7.65
C ARG A 166 11.15 6.57 -6.91
N HIS A 167 10.68 5.37 -6.62
CA HIS A 167 9.43 5.20 -5.89
C HIS A 167 9.57 5.60 -4.42
N ILE A 168 10.67 5.26 -3.74
CA ILE A 168 10.99 5.79 -2.40
C ILE A 168 10.86 7.32 -2.38
N ARG A 169 11.49 8.02 -3.33
CA ARG A 169 11.37 9.48 -3.44
C ARG A 169 9.92 9.96 -3.66
N ALA A 170 9.14 9.22 -4.45
CA ALA A 170 7.73 9.54 -4.66
C ALA A 170 6.90 9.36 -3.37
N VAL A 171 7.17 8.30 -2.58
CA VAL A 171 6.51 8.07 -1.29
C VAL A 171 6.90 9.14 -0.28
N ILE A 172 8.19 9.52 -0.20
CA ILE A 172 8.64 10.63 0.65
C ILE A 172 7.86 11.91 0.32
N ASN A 173 7.84 12.32 -0.96
CA ASN A 173 7.11 13.51 -1.38
C ASN A 173 5.59 13.42 -1.10
N TYR A 174 5.02 12.22 -1.20
CA TYR A 174 3.61 11.98 -0.88
C TYR A 174 3.35 12.16 0.62
N VAL A 175 4.13 11.51 1.48
CA VAL A 175 4.00 11.57 2.94
C VAL A 175 4.26 12.99 3.46
N GLU A 176 5.27 13.69 2.93
CA GLU A 176 5.64 15.06 3.31
C GLU A 176 4.76 16.14 2.65
N SER A 177 3.74 15.75 1.87
CA SER A 177 2.73 16.70 1.41
C SER A 177 1.88 17.21 2.57
N GLU A 178 1.45 18.47 2.51
CA GLU A 178 0.69 19.13 3.58
C GLU A 178 -0.56 18.33 3.98
N GLU A 179 -1.33 17.86 2.99
CA GLU A 179 -2.56 17.08 3.22
C GLU A 179 -2.27 15.76 3.96
N VAL A 180 -1.28 15.00 3.51
CA VAL A 180 -0.97 13.68 4.07
C VAL A 180 -0.28 13.81 5.43
N THR A 181 0.63 14.77 5.59
CA THR A 181 1.27 15.07 6.89
C THR A 181 0.21 15.47 7.93
N ALA A 182 -0.72 16.38 7.58
CA ALA A 182 -1.81 16.75 8.48
C ALA A 182 -2.71 15.56 8.84
N GLN A 183 -2.99 14.68 7.87
CA GLN A 183 -3.74 13.45 8.11
C GLN A 183 -3.01 12.52 9.09
N ILE A 184 -1.70 12.32 8.93
CA ILE A 184 -0.90 11.46 9.82
C ILE A 184 -0.83 12.05 11.23
N ILE A 185 -0.62 13.37 11.38
CA ILE A 185 -0.60 14.03 12.69
C ILE A 185 -1.93 13.85 13.42
N ALA A 186 -3.06 14.00 12.71
CA ALA A 186 -4.39 13.78 13.28
C ALA A 186 -4.68 12.32 13.64
N HIS A 187 -3.88 11.38 13.15
CA HIS A 187 -4.05 9.93 13.30
C HIS A 187 -2.71 9.29 13.66
N TRP A 188 -2.05 9.79 14.72
CA TRP A 188 -0.66 9.45 15.04
C TRP A 188 -0.44 7.96 15.32
N SER A 189 -1.50 7.18 15.56
CA SER A 189 -1.40 5.71 15.67
C SER A 189 -1.02 5.02 14.34
N LEU A 190 -0.98 5.76 13.22
CA LEU A 190 -0.37 5.31 11.96
C LEU A 190 1.16 5.18 12.06
N ILE A 191 1.79 5.82 13.05
CA ILE A 191 3.23 5.73 13.30
C ILE A 191 3.45 4.56 14.27
N GLY A 192 3.97 3.46 13.73
CA GLY A 192 4.26 2.26 14.52
C GLY A 192 5.54 2.36 15.35
N ASP A 193 5.79 1.31 16.13
CA ASP A 193 7.08 1.13 16.79
C ASP A 193 8.17 0.68 15.78
N TYR A 194 9.43 0.84 16.20
CA TYR A 194 10.59 0.39 15.44
C TYR A 194 10.54 -1.12 15.14
N GLN A 195 10.88 -1.49 13.90
CA GLN A 195 10.91 -2.88 13.44
C GLN A 195 12.28 -3.23 12.85
N GLU A 196 12.88 -4.34 13.28
CA GLU A 196 14.22 -4.76 12.83
C GLU A 196 14.28 -5.13 11.35
N THR A 197 13.16 -5.57 10.77
CA THR A 197 13.05 -5.98 9.37
C THR A 197 12.79 -4.80 8.42
N VAL A 198 12.64 -3.58 8.94
CA VAL A 198 12.34 -2.38 8.17
C VAL A 198 13.62 -1.54 8.03
N ILE A 199 14.07 -1.36 6.79
CA ILE A 199 15.23 -0.51 6.48
C ILE A 199 14.77 0.94 6.42
N ILE A 200 15.35 1.79 7.28
CA ILE A 200 15.07 3.23 7.27
C ILE A 200 15.63 3.86 5.98
N VAL A 201 14.80 4.61 5.27
CA VAL A 201 15.16 5.29 4.03
C VAL A 201 15.08 6.82 4.12
N HIS A 202 14.34 7.37 5.10
CA HIS A 202 14.19 8.82 5.26
C HIS A 202 13.73 9.20 6.66
N THR A 203 14.24 10.31 7.21
CA THR A 203 13.72 10.92 8.45
C THR A 203 12.67 11.97 8.10
N LEU A 204 11.49 11.87 8.70
CA LEU A 204 10.34 12.74 8.44
C LEU A 204 10.33 13.88 9.46
N GLY A 205 11.08 14.95 9.16
CA GLY A 205 11.31 16.07 10.09
C GLY A 205 10.02 16.74 10.57
N GLN A 206 9.09 17.03 9.66
CA GLN A 206 7.82 17.68 10.01
C GLN A 206 6.97 16.83 10.97
N LEU A 207 6.93 15.51 10.76
CA LEU A 207 6.23 14.58 11.65
C LEU A 207 6.97 14.41 12.98
N THR A 208 8.30 14.41 12.96
CA THR A 208 9.14 14.36 14.17
C THR A 208 8.86 15.55 15.07
N ASP A 209 8.85 16.76 14.51
CA ASP A 209 8.58 17.98 15.27
C ASP A 209 7.15 17.98 15.84
N ALA A 210 6.17 17.53 15.04
CA ALA A 210 4.77 17.50 15.45
C ALA A 210 4.46 16.45 16.54
N THR A 211 5.17 15.32 16.56
CA THR A 211 4.98 14.24 17.55
C THR A 211 5.87 14.34 18.78
N SER A 212 6.94 15.14 18.72
CA SER A 212 7.80 15.46 19.87
C SER A 212 7.16 16.50 20.79
N ALA A 213 6.17 17.25 20.31
CA ALA A 213 5.33 18.08 21.17
C ALA A 213 4.51 17.18 22.08
N PRO A 214 4.47 17.41 23.41
CA PRO A 214 3.69 16.57 24.31
C PRO A 214 2.23 16.59 23.85
N HIS A 215 1.74 15.47 23.34
CA HIS A 215 0.32 15.22 23.17
C HIS A 215 -0.29 15.21 24.58
N ALA A 216 -0.77 16.39 24.99
CA ALA A 216 -1.37 16.68 26.28
C ALA A 216 -2.74 16.00 26.44
#